data_AF-A0A7H0FVX8-F1
#
_entry.id   AF-A0A7H0FVX8-F1
#
_cell.length_a   1.000
_cell.length_b   1.000
_cell.length_c   1.000
_cell.angle_alpha   90.00
_cell.angle_beta   90.00
_cell.angle_gamma   90.00
#
_symmetry.space_group_name_H-M   'P 1'
#
loop_
_entity.id
_entity.type
_entity.pdbx_description
1 polymer ?
#
loop_
_entity_poly.entity_id
_entity_poly.type
_entity_poly.pdbx_seq_one_letter_code
_entity_poly.pdbx_strand_id
1 'polypeptide(L)'
;MKAQLTAALFFCALGVLLILKAIPPNRWFGLRTTRTLADPAVWYRAHRAYGWLFLAIGLVAATLGLWPTTPVHPAWGLVGVLVLASATILVYRRYAA
;
A
#
# COMPACT_ATOMS: atom_id res chain seq x y z
N MET A 1 -2.16 -21.60 -0.69
CA MET A 1 -2.55 -21.28 0.71
C MET A 1 -1.46 -20.58 1.52
N LYS A 2 -0.37 -21.24 1.98
CA LYS A 2 0.60 -20.62 2.92
C LYS A 2 1.21 -19.29 2.43
N ALA A 3 1.67 -19.23 1.18
CA ALA A 3 2.33 -18.03 0.62
C ALA A 3 1.38 -16.81 0.45
N GLN A 4 0.08 -17.04 0.23
CA GLN A 4 -0.91 -15.96 0.07
C GLN A 4 -1.24 -15.33 1.41
N LEU A 5 -1.39 -16.14 2.46
CA LEU A 5 -1.64 -15.65 3.81
C LEU A 5 -0.44 -14.86 4.36
N THR A 6 0.79 -15.29 4.07
CA THR A 6 1.98 -14.52 4.45
C THR A 6 2.05 -13.17 3.74
N ALA A 7 1.73 -13.12 2.44
CA ALA A 7 1.67 -11.86 1.70
C ALA A 7 0.54 -10.95 2.24
N ALA A 8 -0.64 -11.51 2.50
CA ALA A 8 -1.76 -10.79 3.08
C ALA A 8 -1.42 -10.16 4.44
N LEU A 9 -0.80 -10.94 5.32
CA LEU A 9 -0.36 -10.46 6.64
C LEU A 9 0.68 -9.34 6.50
N PHE A 10 1.64 -9.49 5.59
CA PHE A 10 2.65 -8.47 5.32
C PHE A 10 2.01 -7.15 4.88
N PHE A 11 1.08 -7.19 3.91
CA PHE A 11 0.39 -5.97 3.43
C PHE A 11 -0.49 -5.34 4.52
N CYS A 12 -1.20 -6.14 5.32
CA CYS A 12 -1.96 -5.64 6.46
C CYS A 12 -1.05 -4.95 7.47
N ALA A 13 0.06 -5.59 7.86
CA ALA A 13 1.01 -5.03 8.82
C ALA A 13 1.61 -3.73 8.31
N LEU A 14 2.07 -3.70 7.06
CA LEU A 14 2.61 -2.50 6.42
C LEU A 14 1.56 -1.38 6.36
N GLY A 15 0.31 -1.73 6.01
CA GLY A 15 -0.82 -0.81 5.99
C GLY A 15 -1.06 -0.15 7.34
N VAL A 16 -1.11 -0.95 8.41
CA VAL A 16 -1.28 -0.47 9.79
C VAL A 16 -0.13 0.44 10.22
N LEU A 17 1.13 0.05 9.96
CA LEU A 17 2.31 0.87 10.29
C LEU A 17 2.25 2.26 9.65
N LEU A 18 1.80 2.32 8.39
CA LEU A 18 1.64 3.58 7.66
C LEU A 18 0.47 4.43 8.18
N ILE A 19 -0.67 3.81 8.52
CA ILE A 19 -1.84 4.51 9.08
C ILE A 19 -1.52 5.13 10.44
N LEU A 20 -0.76 4.40 11.26
CA LEU A 20 -0.32 4.80 12.60
C LEU A 20 0.86 5.77 12.59
N LYS A 21 1.36 6.18 11.41
CA LYS A 21 2.48 7.12 11.28
C LYS A 21 3.77 6.61 11.94
N ALA A 22 3.96 5.28 11.99
CA ALA A 22 5.12 4.67 12.65
C ALA A 22 6.44 4.90 11.89
N ILE A 23 6.38 5.18 10.59
CA ILE A 23 7.56 5.36 9.73
C ILE A 23 7.81 6.85 9.52
N PRO A 24 8.88 7.42 10.12
CA PRO A 24 9.23 8.83 9.92
C PRO A 24 9.74 9.10 8.50
N PRO A 25 9.76 10.38 8.06
CA PRO A 25 10.35 10.80 6.80
C PRO A 25 11.76 10.26 6.64
N ASN A 26 12.02 9.57 5.54
CA ASN A 26 13.32 8.95 5.28
C ASN A 26 13.62 8.90 3.78
N ARG A 27 14.89 8.70 3.45
CA ARG A 27 15.39 8.72 2.06
C ARG A 27 15.31 7.37 1.35
N TRP A 28 14.84 6.32 2.02
CA TRP A 28 14.92 4.93 1.52
C TRP A 28 13.56 4.33 1.15
N PHE A 29 12.47 4.84 1.74
CA PHE A 29 11.15 4.26 1.67
C PHE A 29 10.12 5.22 1.08
N GLY A 30 9.11 4.67 0.41
CA GLY A 30 7.88 5.38 0.06
C GLY A 30 8.01 6.49 -1.00
N LEU A 31 7.03 7.39 -1.02
CA LEU A 31 6.93 8.48 -1.98
C LEU A 31 7.81 9.66 -1.54
N ARG A 32 9.00 9.73 -2.13
CA ARG A 32 10.04 10.72 -1.81
C ARG A 32 9.97 11.86 -2.82
N THR A 33 9.47 12.99 -2.36
CA THR A 33 9.40 14.24 -3.11
C THR A 33 9.96 15.34 -2.23
N THR A 34 10.35 16.47 -2.81
CA THR A 34 10.87 17.61 -2.05
C THR A 34 9.90 18.02 -0.93
N ARG A 35 8.59 17.98 -1.19
CA ARG A 35 7.55 18.30 -0.19
C ARG A 35 7.38 17.23 0.88
N THR A 36 7.33 15.95 0.52
CA THR A 36 7.18 14.88 1.51
C THR A 36 8.41 14.75 2.41
N LEU A 37 9.59 15.14 1.93
CA LEU A 37 10.80 15.15 2.76
C LEU A 37 10.96 16.44 3.58
N ALA A 38 10.44 17.57 3.11
CA ALA A 38 10.52 18.84 3.82
C ALA A 38 9.47 18.99 4.95
N ASP A 39 8.28 18.40 4.79
CA ASP A 39 7.19 18.51 5.77
C ASP A 39 6.71 17.11 6.24
N PRO A 40 6.97 16.73 7.52
CA PRO A 40 6.48 15.48 8.11
C PRO A 40 4.95 15.33 8.06
N ALA A 41 4.18 16.42 8.12
CA ALA A 41 2.72 16.34 8.00
C ALA A 41 2.31 15.92 6.59
N VAL A 42 2.98 16.42 5.54
CA VAL A 42 2.76 15.97 4.16
C VAL A 42 3.19 14.51 3.99
N TRP A 43 4.34 14.12 4.55
CA TRP A 43 4.78 12.73 4.58
C TRP A 43 3.70 11.80 5.13
N TYR A 44 3.21 12.05 6.33
CA TYR A 44 2.24 11.18 6.98
C TYR A 44 0.89 11.16 6.28
N ARG A 45 0.44 12.29 5.71
CA ARG A 45 -0.81 12.32 4.93
C ARG A 45 -0.71 11.46 3.67
N ALA A 46 0.37 11.59 2.91
CA ALA A 46 0.61 10.80 1.71
C ALA A 46 0.75 9.30 2.04
N HIS A 47 1.55 8.97 3.06
CA HIS A 47 1.79 7.59 3.46
C HIS A 47 0.58 6.91 4.09
N ARG A 48 -0.29 7.64 4.79
CA ARG A 48 -1.56 7.11 5.30
C ARG A 48 -2.50 6.66 4.17
N ALA A 49 -2.49 7.33 3.01
CA ALA A 49 -3.29 6.90 1.86
C ALA A 49 -2.82 5.54 1.33
N TYR A 50 -1.50 5.33 1.20
CA TYR A 50 -0.94 4.00 0.88
C TYR A 50 -1.23 2.98 1.99
N GLY A 51 -1.24 3.42 3.26
CA GLY A 51 -1.57 2.57 4.39
C GLY A 51 -2.95 1.94 4.26
N TRP A 52 -3.97 2.74 3.94
CA TRP A 52 -5.32 2.25 3.68
C TRP A 52 -5.40 1.33 2.46
N LEU A 53 -4.68 1.66 1.38
CA LEU A 53 -4.62 0.82 0.19
C LEU A 53 -4.01 -0.56 0.48
N PHE A 54 -2.88 -0.60 1.17
CA PHE A 54 -2.22 -1.87 1.52
C PHE A 54 -3.03 -2.69 2.50
N LEU A 55 -3.71 -2.05 3.46
CA LEU A 55 -4.62 -2.76 4.36
C LEU A 55 -5.78 -3.40 3.59
N ALA A 56 -6.40 -2.67 2.65
CA ALA A 56 -7.46 -3.21 1.81
C ALA A 56 -6.97 -4.38 0.94
N ILE A 57 -5.81 -4.24 0.30
CA ILE A 57 -5.18 -5.32 -0.50
C ILE A 57 -4.91 -6.55 0.38
N GLY A 58 -4.35 -6.36 1.56
CA GLY A 58 -4.05 -7.45 2.49
C GLY A 58 -5.31 -8.18 2.95
N LEU A 59 -6.39 -7.46 3.27
CA LEU A 59 -7.67 -8.07 3.66
C LEU A 59 -8.30 -8.86 2.50
N VAL A 60 -8.30 -8.31 1.29
CA VAL A 60 -8.80 -9.02 0.09
C VAL A 60 -7.95 -10.26 -0.19
N ALA A 61 -6.63 -10.17 -0.07
CA ALA A 61 -5.74 -11.31 -0.25
C ALA A 61 -5.96 -12.39 0.82
N ALA A 62 -6.23 -12.00 2.08
CA ALA A 62 -6.54 -12.93 3.15
C ALA A 62 -7.85 -13.67 2.90
N THR A 63 -8.93 -12.95 2.53
CA THR A 63 -10.24 -13.57 2.27
C THR A 63 -10.19 -14.53 1.07
N LEU A 64 -9.51 -14.15 -0.01
CA LEU A 64 -9.32 -15.02 -1.17
C LEU A 64 -8.43 -16.23 -0.84
N GLY A 65 -7.38 -16.05 -0.05
CA GLY A 65 -6.46 -17.12 0.35
C GLY A 65 -7.07 -18.16 1.30
N LEU A 66 -8.15 -17.81 2.01
CA LEU A 66 -8.96 -18.73 2.82
C LEU A 66 -9.92 -19.56 1.96
N TRP A 67 -10.17 -19.16 0.70
CA TRP A 67 -11.05 -19.88 -0.22
C TRP A 67 -10.23 -20.84 -1.10
N PRO A 68 -10.37 -22.17 -0.93
CA PRO A 68 -9.48 -23.17 -1.54
C PRO A 68 -9.59 -23.27 -3.08
N THR A 69 -10.62 -22.68 -3.69
CA THR A 69 -10.97 -22.86 -5.12
C THR A 69 -10.81 -21.60 -5.96
N THR A 70 -10.08 -20.58 -5.51
CA THR A 70 -9.88 -19.35 -6.31
C THR A 70 -8.65 -19.45 -7.22
N PRO A 71 -8.80 -19.68 -8.55
CA PRO A 71 -7.69 -19.53 -9.48
C PRO A 71 -7.31 -18.05 -9.57
N VAL A 72 -6.09 -17.72 -9.14
CA VAL A 72 -5.56 -16.36 -9.24
C VAL A 72 -5.11 -16.14 -10.69
N HIS A 73 -5.99 -15.55 -11.50
CA HIS A 73 -5.65 -15.21 -12.88
C HIS A 73 -4.53 -14.17 -12.93
N PRO A 74 -3.52 -14.31 -13.82
CA PRO A 74 -2.42 -13.34 -13.95
C PRO A 74 -2.90 -11.91 -14.28
N ALA A 75 -4.09 -11.77 -14.88
CA ALA A 75 -4.72 -10.48 -15.13
C ALA A 75 -4.92 -9.65 -13.83
N TRP A 76 -5.19 -10.30 -12.69
CA TRP A 76 -5.32 -9.61 -11.41
C TRP A 76 -4.00 -8.98 -10.95
N GLY A 77 -2.86 -9.55 -11.35
CA GLY A 77 -1.55 -8.95 -11.12
C GLY A 77 -1.40 -7.61 -11.86
N LEU A 78 -1.81 -7.56 -13.13
CA LEU A 78 -1.81 -6.32 -13.92
C LEU A 78 -2.75 -5.27 -13.32
N VAL A 79 -3.96 -5.68 -12.91
CA VAL A 79 -4.91 -4.78 -12.22
C VAL A 79 -4.27 -4.21 -10.96
N GLY A 80 -3.61 -5.04 -10.14
CA GLY A 80 -2.89 -4.58 -8.95
C GLY A 80 -1.81 -3.55 -9.25
N VAL A 81 -1.00 -3.78 -10.29
CA VAL A 81 0.03 -2.83 -10.75
C VAL A 81 -0.59 -1.50 -11.17
N LEU A 82 -1.68 -1.54 -11.96
CA LEU A 82 -2.38 -0.34 -12.41
C LEU A 82 -3.03 0.44 -11.26
N VAL A 83 -3.59 -0.26 -10.28
CA VAL A 83 -4.14 0.36 -9.06
C VAL A 83 -3.04 1.05 -8.27
N LEU A 84 -1.89 0.43 -8.08
CA LEU A 84 -0.75 1.03 -7.38
C LEU A 84 -0.18 2.24 -8.14
N ALA A 85 -0.05 2.14 -9.47
CA ALA A 85 0.39 3.26 -10.31
C ALA A 85 -0.60 4.43 -10.23
N SER A 86 -1.90 4.16 -10.33
CA SER A 86 -2.96 5.17 -10.23
C SER A 86 -2.98 5.81 -8.84
N ALA A 87 -2.89 5.01 -7.78
CA ALA A 87 -2.80 5.51 -6.41
C ALA A 87 -1.56 6.40 -6.24
N THR A 88 -0.43 6.02 -6.84
CA THR A 88 0.81 6.81 -6.78
C THR A 88 0.64 8.16 -7.44
N ILE A 89 0.06 8.20 -8.63
CA ILE A 89 -0.24 9.44 -9.35
C ILE A 89 -1.22 10.32 -8.56
N LEU A 90 -2.29 9.73 -8.02
CA LEU A 90 -3.30 10.46 -7.25
C LEU A 90 -2.72 11.03 -5.95
N VAL A 91 -1.96 10.24 -5.19
CA VAL A 91 -1.31 10.68 -3.96
C VAL A 91 -0.27 11.76 -4.26
N TYR A 92 0.51 11.59 -5.33
CA TYR A 92 1.45 12.62 -5.78
C TYR A 92 0.72 13.92 -6.10
N ARG A 93 -0.31 13.88 -6.96
CA ARG A 93 -1.08 15.09 -7.34
C ARG A 93 -1.79 15.74 -6.17
N ARG A 94 -2.26 14.95 -5.19
CA ARG A 94 -3.04 15.46 -4.06
C ARG A 94 -2.18 16.11 -2.97
N TYR A 95 -0.97 15.59 -2.74
CA TYR A 95 -0.15 15.93 -1.57
C TYR A 95 1.25 16.45 -1.90
N ALA A 96 1.78 16.17 -3.11
CA ALA A 96 3.19 16.39 -3.43
C ALA A 96 3.49 17.14 -4.74
N ALA A 97 2.50 17.35 -5.62
CA ALA A 97 2.58 18.23 -6.79
C ALA A 97 2.42 19.69 -6.39
#